data_AF-A0A929NNX5-F1
#
_entry.id   AF-A0A929NNX5-F1
#
_cell.length_a   1.000
_cell.length_b   1.000
_cell.length_c   1.000
_cell.angle_alpha   90.00
_cell.angle_beta   90.00
_cell.angle_gamma   90.00
#
_symmetry.space_group_name_H-M   'P 1'
#
loop_
_entity.id
_entity.type
_entity.pdbx_description
1 polymer ?
#
loop_
_entity_poly.entity_id
_entity_poly.type
_entity_poly.pdbx_seq_one_letter_code
_entity_poly.pdbx_strand_id
1 'polypeptide(L)'
;MNTTAFLILSFSSLFAVIDPLGVIPFFSGLTAGRKLREKRKILIKALITAFFVLLMFTVVGHQLLELFGITVDAFRIAGGVIFFGIGLDML
;
A
#
# COMPACT_ATOMS: atom_id res chain seq x y z
N MET A 1 22.53 0.01 -12.44
CA MET A 1 21.63 1.18 -12.51
C MET A 1 22.34 2.38 -11.92
N ASN A 2 22.25 3.57 -12.55
CA ASN A 2 22.74 4.81 -11.95
C ASN A 2 21.97 5.05 -10.63
N THR A 3 22.64 5.46 -9.55
CA THR A 3 22.02 5.71 -8.23
C THR A 3 20.81 6.65 -8.32
N THR A 4 20.88 7.64 -9.20
CA THR A 4 19.77 8.57 -9.50
C THR A 4 18.55 7.84 -10.08
N ALA A 5 18.76 6.92 -11.02
CA ALA A 5 17.68 6.14 -11.61
C ALA A 5 17.03 5.22 -10.57
N PHE A 6 17.84 4.62 -9.69
CA PHE A 6 17.32 3.82 -8.57
C PHE A 6 16.44 4.66 -7.62
N LEU A 7 16.88 5.86 -7.25
CA LEU A 7 16.10 6.77 -6.39
C LEU A 7 14.77 7.15 -7.02
N ILE A 8 14.78 7.56 -8.29
CA ILE A 8 13.57 7.98 -9.01
C ILE A 8 12.58 6.82 -9.12
N LEU A 9 13.05 5.63 -9.52
CA LEU A 9 12.18 4.46 -9.71
C LEU A 9 11.63 3.94 -8.37
N SER A 10 12.45 3.90 -7.33
CA SER A 10 12.01 3.45 -6.01
C SER A 10 10.99 4.41 -5.39
N PHE A 11 11.25 5.72 -5.49
CA PHE A 11 10.32 6.73 -5.01
C PHE A 11 9.00 6.71 -5.78
N SER A 12 9.06 6.65 -7.13
CA SER A 12 7.87 6.57 -7.98
C SER A 12 7.04 5.32 -7.65
N SER A 13 7.70 4.18 -7.48
CA SER A 13 7.03 2.92 -7.10
C SER A 13 6.34 3.03 -5.74
N LEU A 14 7.02 3.58 -4.72
CA LEU A 14 6.43 3.80 -3.40
C LEU A 14 5.26 4.79 -3.45
N PHE A 15 5.39 5.87 -4.21
CA PHE A 15 4.33 6.87 -4.37
C PHE A 15 3.08 6.25 -5.01
N ALA A 16 3.26 5.45 -6.07
CA ALA A 16 2.18 4.75 -6.74
C ALA A 16 1.50 3.71 -5.81
N VAL A 17 2.28 2.97 -5.01
CA VAL A 17 1.74 1.95 -4.09
C VAL A 17 0.99 2.56 -2.90
N ILE A 18 1.46 3.68 -2.36
CA ILE A 18 0.81 4.36 -1.22
C ILE A 18 -0.48 5.06 -1.67
N ASP A 19 -0.53 5.52 -2.93
CA ASP A 19 -1.63 6.29 -3.50
C ASP A 19 -2.14 7.41 -2.57
N PRO A 20 -1.30 8.42 -2.26
CA PRO A 20 -1.71 9.49 -1.36
C PRO A 20 -2.88 10.30 -1.93
N LEU A 21 -3.00 10.39 -3.26
CA LEU A 21 -4.06 11.13 -3.93
C LEU A 21 -5.43 10.46 -3.74
N GLY A 22 -5.51 9.12 -3.79
CA GLY A 22 -6.74 8.39 -3.48
C GLY A 22 -7.06 8.36 -1.98
N VAL A 23 -6.04 8.23 -1.12
CA VAL A 23 -6.24 8.08 0.33
C VAL A 23 -6.74 9.38 1.01
N ILE A 24 -6.30 10.56 0.57
CA ILE A 24 -6.70 11.85 1.17
C ILE A 24 -8.22 12.09 1.12
N PRO A 25 -8.90 12.08 -0.04
CA PRO A 25 -10.35 12.32 -0.11
C PRO A 25 -11.14 11.19 0.57
N PHE A 26 -10.67 9.95 0.47
CA PHE A 26 -11.28 8.80 1.15
C PHE A 26 -11.27 8.97 2.68
N PHE A 27 -10.10 9.30 3.25
CA PHE A 27 -9.96 9.56 4.68
C PHE A 27 -10.75 10.80 5.13
N SER A 28 -10.75 11.87 4.32
CA SER A 28 -11.50 13.08 4.60
C SER A 28 -13.01 12.80 4.67
N GLY A 29 -13.54 12.02 3.72
CA GLY A 29 -14.93 11.58 3.69
C GLY A 29 -15.29 10.70 4.89
N LEU A 30 -14.49 9.68 5.21
CA LEU A 30 -14.73 8.80 6.35
C LEU A 30 -14.63 9.49 7.72
N THR A 31 -13.90 10.60 7.79
CA THR A 31 -13.74 11.38 9.01
C THR A 31 -14.54 12.69 9.00
N ALA A 32 -15.42 12.90 8.03
CA ALA A 32 -16.31 14.05 8.00
C ALA A 32 -17.12 14.16 9.30
N GLY A 33 -17.26 15.39 9.84
CA GLY A 33 -17.97 15.64 11.09
C GLY A 33 -17.25 15.26 12.40
N ARG A 34 -16.08 14.61 12.35
CA ARG A 34 -15.30 14.27 13.56
C ARG A 34 -14.36 15.40 13.99
N LYS A 35 -14.15 15.54 15.31
CA LYS A 35 -13.18 16.50 15.88
C LYS A 35 -11.75 16.13 15.50
N LEU A 36 -10.86 17.13 15.36
CA LEU A 36 -9.45 16.93 14.97
C LEU A 36 -8.70 15.90 15.85
N ARG A 37 -8.99 15.87 17.15
CA ARG A 37 -8.41 14.89 18.08
C ARG A 37 -8.78 13.45 17.73
N GLU A 38 -10.01 13.20 17.30
CA GLU A 38 -10.44 11.86 16.88
C GLU A 38 -9.84 11.48 15.54
N LYS A 39 -9.78 12.41 14.58
CA LYS A 39 -9.11 12.20 13.30
C LYS A 39 -7.66 11.75 13.50
N ARG A 40 -6.93 12.42 14.40
CA ARG A 40 -5.53 12.07 14.72
C ARG A 40 -5.39 10.69 15.36
N LYS A 41 -6.33 10.28 16.22
CA LYS A 41 -6.36 8.93 16.80
C LYS A 41 -6.56 7.86 15.72
N ILE A 42 -7.50 8.09 14.79
CA ILE A 42 -7.76 7.17 13.67
C ILE A 42 -6.52 7.06 12.78
N LEU A 43 -5.89 8.19 12.45
CA LEU A 43 -4.68 8.23 11.63
C LEU A 43 -3.54 7.43 12.27
N ILE A 44 -3.26 7.65 13.56
CA ILE A 44 -2.20 6.92 14.27
C ILE A 44 -2.51 5.42 14.31
N LYS A 45 -3.76 5.03 14.56
CA LYS A 45 -4.17 3.62 14.53
C LYS A 45 -3.96 3.00 13.15
N ALA A 46 -4.31 3.71 12.08
CA ALA A 46 -4.10 3.25 10.71
C ALA A 46 -2.61 3.06 10.40
N LEU A 47 -1.77 4.04 10.77
CA LEU A 47 -0.31 3.96 10.59
C LEU A 47 0.32 2.79 11.36
N ILE A 48 -0.07 2.60 12.62
CA ILE A 48 0.41 1.48 13.44
C ILE A 48 -0.01 0.14 12.81
N THR A 49 -1.26 0.05 12.36
CA THR A 49 -1.77 -1.17 11.70
C THR A 49 -0.99 -1.47 10.43
N ALA A 50 -0.81 -0.47 9.56
CA ALA A 50 -0.03 -0.61 8.32
C ALA A 50 1.43 -1.02 8.61
N PHE A 51 2.06 -0.40 9.61
CA PHE A 51 3.42 -0.75 10.03
C PHE A 51 3.54 -2.22 10.43
N PHE A 52 2.65 -2.72 11.29
CA PHE A 52 2.69 -4.12 11.73
C PHE A 52 2.36 -5.11 10.60
N VAL A 53 1.41 -4.77 9.72
CA VAL A 53 1.10 -5.60 8.54
C VAL A 53 2.33 -5.69 7.63
N LEU A 54 2.98 -4.57 7.32
CA LEU A 54 4.18 -4.53 6.50
C LEU A 54 5.34 -5.29 7.15
N LEU A 55 5.54 -5.13 8.45
CA LEU A 55 6.59 -5.82 9.20
C LEU A 55 6.36 -7.33 9.21
N MET A 56 5.12 -7.77 9.43
CA MET A 56 4.74 -9.18 9.36
C MET A 56 4.97 -9.74 7.94
N PHE A 57 4.51 -9.05 6.90
CA PHE A 57 4.69 -9.48 5.51
C PHE A 57 6.15 -9.49 5.08
N THR A 58 6.97 -8.59 5.63
CA THR A 58 8.42 -8.58 5.38
C THR A 58 9.10 -9.83 5.93
N VAL A 59 8.66 -10.31 7.10
CA VAL A 59 9.24 -11.49 7.75
C VAL A 59 8.67 -12.80 7.21
N VAL A 60 7.38 -12.84 6.90
CA VAL A 60 6.63 -14.09 6.61
C VAL A 60 6.24 -14.22 5.13
N GLY A 61 6.22 -13.12 4.38
CA GLY A 61 5.61 -13.07 3.04
C GLY A 61 6.27 -14.02 2.05
N HIS A 62 7.59 -14.14 2.06
CA HIS A 62 8.29 -15.04 1.15
C HIS A 62 7.97 -16.52 1.44
N GLN A 63 8.00 -16.91 2.71
CA GLN A 63 7.71 -18.28 3.15
C GLN A 63 6.25 -18.64 2.89
N LEU A 64 5.34 -17.67 3.04
CA LEU A 64 3.93 -17.86 2.72
C LEU A 64 3.73 -18.11 1.23
N LEU A 65 4.42 -17.37 0.36
CA LEU A 65 4.36 -17.61 -1.09
C LEU A 65 4.94 -18.97 -1.48
N GLU A 66 6.07 -19.37 -0.88
CA GLU A 66 6.68 -20.69 -1.12
C GLU A 66 5.77 -21.83 -0.68
N LEU A 67 5.05 -21.68 0.44
CA LEU A 67 4.06 -22.66 0.90
C LEU A 67 2.96 -22.92 -0.13
N PHE A 68 2.56 -21.89 -0.89
CA PHE A 68 1.60 -22.00 -1.98
C PHE A 68 2.24 -22.36 -3.33
N GLY A 69 3.56 -22.52 -3.40
CA GLY A 69 4.29 -22.75 -4.65
C GLY A 69 4.27 -21.56 -5.60
N ILE A 70 4.10 -20.34 -5.08
CA ILE A 70 4.00 -19.09 -5.85
C ILE A 70 5.35 -18.35 -5.81
N THR A 71 5.81 -17.88 -6.97
CA THR A 71 7.00 -17.02 -7.04
C THR A 71 6.65 -15.57 -6.74
N VAL A 72 7.62 -14.81 -6.23
CA VAL A 72 7.45 -13.36 -6.00
C VAL A 72 7.06 -12.63 -7.29
N ASP A 73 7.60 -13.06 -8.43
CA ASP A 73 7.28 -12.49 -9.74
C ASP A 73 5.83 -12.80 -10.15
N ALA A 74 5.35 -14.03 -9.93
CA ALA A 74 3.95 -14.39 -10.18
C ALA A 74 3.00 -13.58 -9.28
N PHE A 75 3.35 -13.40 -8.00
CA PHE A 75 2.59 -12.57 -7.07
C PHE A 75 2.52 -11.11 -7.52
N ARG A 76 3.63 -10.54 -7.99
CA ARG A 76 3.69 -9.18 -8.56
C ARG A 76 2.80 -9.01 -9.77
N ILE A 77 2.79 -9.98 -10.70
CA ILE A 77 1.91 -9.95 -11.88
C ILE A 77 0.44 -10.00 -11.45
N ALA A 78 0.06 -10.93 -10.58
CA ALA A 78 -1.32 -11.07 -10.10
C ALA A 78 -1.80 -9.81 -9.35
N GLY A 79 -0.95 -9.26 -8.48
CA GLY A 79 -1.22 -7.99 -7.81
C GLY A 79 -1.44 -6.85 -8.80
N GLY A 80 -0.59 -6.75 -9.83
CA GLY A 80 -0.76 -5.76 -10.91
C GLY A 80 -2.09 -5.88 -11.66
N VAL A 81 -2.53 -7.11 -11.95
CA VAL A 81 -3.84 -7.36 -12.59
C VAL A 81 -4.99 -6.93 -11.68
N ILE A 82 -4.92 -7.22 -10.38
CA ILE A 82 -5.93 -6.81 -9.40
C ILE A 82 -5.97 -5.28 -9.28
N PHE A 83 -4.81 -4.62 -9.15
CA PHE A 83 -4.73 -3.16 -9.09
C PHE A 83 -5.27 -2.50 -10.36
N PHE A 84 -4.98 -3.08 -11.53
CA PHE A 84 -5.53 -2.61 -12.79
C PHE A 84 -7.07 -2.72 -12.81
N GLY A 85 -7.62 -3.84 -12.35
CA GLY A 85 -9.06 -4.04 -12.22
C GLY A 85 -9.72 -3.02 -11.29
N ILE A 86 -9.15 -2.80 -10.10
CA ILE A 86 -9.64 -1.79 -9.15
C ILE A 86 -9.59 -0.39 -9.77
N GLY A 87 -8.52 -0.07 -10.51
CA GLY A 87 -8.39 1.20 -11.20
C GLY A 87 -9.46 1.41 -12.27
N LEU A 88 -9.87 0.36 -12.98
CA LEU A 88 -10.99 0.41 -13.92
C LEU A 88 -12.33 0.59 -13.23
N ASP A 89 -12.55 -0.09 -12.09
CA ASP A 89 -13.80 0.03 -11.31
C ASP A 89 -13.98 1.43 -10.68
N MET A 90 -12.89 2.18 -10.50
CA MET A 90 -12.91 3.54 -9.93
C MET A 90 -13.21 4.65 -10.95
N LEU A 91 -13.14 4.37 -12.25
CA LEU A 91 -13.45 5.31 -13.34
C LEU A 91 -14.95 5.34 -13.66
#